data_AF-A0A4V1DHM5-F1
#
_entry.id   AF-A0A4V1DHM5-F1
#
_cell.length_a   1.000
_cell.length_b   1.000
_cell.length_c   1.000
_cell.angle_alpha   90.00
_cell.angle_beta   90.00
_cell.angle_gamma   90.00
#
_symmetry.space_group_name_H-M   'P 1'
#
loop_
_entity.id
_entity.type
_entity.pdbx_description
1 polymer ?
#
loop_
_entity_poly.entity_id
_entity_poly.type
_entity_poly.pdbx_seq_one_letter_code
_entity_poly.pdbx_strand_id
1 'polypeptide(L)'
;MTPIRLSGAGLALALGLAMPALANSPLLESVKNNPQRAKALCSELKALNAKGLSYTSPQAVAQIAARQGLSNTDAEILSTYVVGLYCPDVR
;
A
#
# COMPACT_ATOMS: atom_id res chain seq x y z
N MET A 1 -8.53 -6.32 69.75
CA MET A 1 -7.66 -5.53 68.85
C MET A 1 -6.64 -6.48 68.22
N THR A 2 -6.87 -6.89 66.98
CA THR A 2 -5.91 -7.63 66.14
C THR A 2 -6.19 -7.23 64.70
N PRO A 3 -5.20 -6.71 63.94
CA PRO A 3 -5.46 -6.14 62.63
C PRO A 3 -5.52 -7.21 61.54
N ILE A 4 -6.59 -7.11 60.74
CA ILE A 4 -6.67 -7.64 59.38
C ILE A 4 -5.47 -7.10 58.58
N ARG A 5 -4.65 -8.00 58.02
CA ARG A 5 -3.63 -7.63 57.03
C ARG A 5 -4.13 -8.06 55.65
N LEU A 6 -4.49 -7.03 54.90
CA LEU A 6 -4.98 -7.03 53.53
C LEU A 6 -3.92 -7.57 52.55
N SER A 7 -4.41 -8.38 51.61
CA SER A 7 -4.16 -8.34 50.17
C SER A 7 -2.78 -7.91 49.65
N GLY A 8 -2.18 -8.82 48.88
CA GLY A 8 -1.13 -8.49 47.91
C GLY A 8 -1.13 -9.50 46.76
N ALA A 9 -2.26 -9.67 46.07
CA ALA A 9 -2.25 -10.33 44.76
C ALA A 9 -1.51 -9.41 43.80
N GLY A 10 -0.23 -9.69 43.58
CA GLY A 10 0.62 -8.96 42.65
C GLY A 10 0.07 -9.11 41.23
N LEU A 11 -0.69 -8.13 40.76
CA LEU A 11 -1.08 -8.01 39.37
C LEU A 11 0.15 -7.52 38.59
N ALA A 12 1.00 -8.45 38.15
CA ALA A 12 2.11 -8.14 37.25
C ALA A 12 1.52 -7.68 35.91
N LEU A 13 1.46 -6.36 35.71
CA LEU A 13 1.05 -5.74 34.46
C LEU A 13 2.13 -6.01 33.41
N ALA A 14 1.96 -7.06 32.61
CA ALA A 14 2.82 -7.30 31.46
C ALA A 14 2.61 -6.18 30.43
N LEU A 15 3.49 -5.18 30.42
CA LEU A 15 3.61 -4.23 29.31
C LEU A 15 4.08 -5.01 28.08
N GLY A 16 3.15 -5.45 27.24
CA GLY A 16 3.45 -5.97 25.92
C GLY A 16 4.07 -4.84 25.08
N LEU A 17 5.35 -4.97 24.74
CA LEU A 17 6.00 -4.14 23.74
C LEU A 17 5.28 -4.37 22.40
N ALA A 18 4.39 -3.47 22.02
CA ALA A 18 3.82 -3.45 20.68
C ALA A 18 4.94 -3.07 19.71
N MET A 19 5.60 -4.07 19.11
CA MET A 19 6.48 -3.81 17.99
C MET A 19 5.61 -3.33 16.82
N PRO A 20 5.91 -2.17 16.21
CA PRO A 20 5.18 -1.74 15.04
C PRO A 20 5.37 -2.80 13.93
N ALA A 21 4.29 -3.48 13.58
CA ALA A 21 4.28 -4.37 12.43
C ALA A 21 4.49 -3.52 11.18
N LEU A 22 5.66 -3.63 10.55
CA LEU A 22 5.96 -2.96 9.28
C LEU A 22 5.29 -3.75 8.15
N ALA A 23 3.98 -3.55 7.95
CA ALA A 23 3.24 -4.09 6.82
C ALA A 23 3.45 -3.24 5.55
N ASN A 24 4.71 -2.96 5.19
CA ASN A 24 5.02 -2.23 3.97
C ASN A 24 5.17 -3.21 2.80
N SER A 25 4.43 -2.97 1.71
CA SER A 25 4.56 -3.75 0.48
C SER A 25 5.75 -3.23 -0.34
N PRO A 26 6.77 -4.06 -0.65
CA PRO A 26 7.91 -3.64 -1.48
C PRO A 26 7.48 -3.05 -2.83
N LEU A 27 6.37 -3.53 -3.38
CA LEU A 27 5.75 -3.02 -4.59
C LEU A 27 5.40 -1.53 -4.44
N LEU A 28 4.71 -1.17 -3.35
CA LEU A 28 4.23 0.19 -3.12
C LEU A 28 5.34 1.12 -2.64
N GLU A 29 6.31 0.61 -1.85
CA GLU A 29 7.51 1.36 -1.47
C GLU A 29 8.28 1.88 -2.68
N SER A 30 8.28 1.11 -3.78
CA SER A 30 9.01 1.48 -5.00
C SER A 30 8.52 2.77 -5.65
N VAL A 31 7.26 3.17 -5.45
CA VAL A 31 6.67 4.42 -5.96
C VAL A 31 6.46 5.44 -4.85
N LYS A 32 6.21 4.99 -3.61
CA LYS A 32 6.08 5.87 -2.44
C LYS A 32 7.38 6.64 -2.19
N ASN A 33 8.53 5.96 -2.27
CA ASN A 33 9.84 6.56 -2.02
C ASN A 33 10.51 7.08 -3.31
N ASN A 34 9.85 6.98 -4.47
CA ASN A 34 10.37 7.46 -5.75
C ASN A 34 9.26 8.17 -6.57
N PRO A 35 9.08 9.49 -6.37
CA PRO A 35 8.05 10.25 -7.06
C PRO A 35 8.29 10.35 -8.58
N GLN A 36 9.53 10.20 -9.05
CA GLN A 36 9.82 10.17 -10.48
C GLN A 36 9.24 8.90 -11.12
N ARG A 37 9.42 7.74 -10.47
CA ARG A 37 8.81 6.48 -10.91
C ARG A 37 7.28 6.58 -10.91
N ALA A 38 6.70 7.14 -9.85
CA ALA A 38 5.25 7.30 -9.76
C ALA A 38 4.71 8.19 -10.90
N LYS A 39 5.38 9.31 -11.20
CA LYS A 39 5.03 10.19 -12.34
C LYS A 39 5.22 9.52 -13.70
N ALA A 40 6.24 8.69 -13.87
CA ALA A 40 6.43 7.92 -15.10
C ALA A 40 5.27 6.95 -15.31
N LEU A 41 4.91 6.18 -14.26
CA LEU A 41 3.76 5.28 -14.32
C LEU A 41 2.46 6.08 -14.57
N CYS A 42 2.30 7.23 -13.92
CA CYS A 42 1.19 8.14 -14.16
C CYS A 42 1.02 8.51 -15.64
N SER A 43 2.13 8.82 -16.32
CA SER A 43 2.13 9.13 -17.74
C SER A 43 1.72 7.94 -18.61
N GLU A 44 2.16 6.72 -18.25
CA GLU A 44 1.71 5.51 -18.94
C GLU A 44 0.20 5.30 -18.80
N LEU A 45 -0.34 5.48 -17.60
CA LEU A 45 -1.77 5.35 -17.34
C LEU A 45 -2.58 6.41 -18.09
N LYS A 46 -2.14 7.66 -18.11
CA LYS A 46 -2.75 8.73 -18.93
C LYS A 46 -2.76 8.37 -20.42
N ALA A 47 -1.69 7.77 -20.93
CA ALA A 47 -1.61 7.35 -22.32
C ALA A 47 -2.58 6.21 -22.67
N LEU A 48 -2.86 5.30 -21.72
CA LEU A 48 -3.90 4.29 -21.88
C LEU A 48 -5.29 4.92 -21.85
N ASN A 49 -5.51 5.87 -20.95
CA ASN A 49 -6.78 6.56 -20.81
C ASN A 49 -7.13 7.42 -22.02
N ALA A 50 -6.13 8.07 -22.62
CA ALA A 50 -6.27 8.77 -23.89
C ALA A 50 -6.67 7.86 -25.06
N LYS A 51 -6.47 6.55 -24.94
CA LYS A 51 -6.92 5.52 -25.90
C LYS A 51 -8.30 4.95 -25.55
N GLY A 52 -8.98 5.50 -24.55
CA GLY A 52 -10.28 5.01 -24.07
C GLY A 52 -10.20 3.78 -23.16
N LEU A 53 -9.01 3.37 -22.72
CA LEU A 53 -8.85 2.25 -21.79
C LEU A 53 -8.87 2.77 -20.35
N SER A 54 -9.80 2.25 -19.53
CA SER A 54 -9.71 2.47 -18.08
C SER A 54 -8.46 1.78 -17.54
N TYR A 55 -7.77 2.42 -16.59
CA TYR A 55 -6.53 1.87 -16.03
C TYR A 55 -6.72 0.53 -15.30
N THR A 56 -7.96 0.20 -14.89
CA THR A 56 -8.34 -1.07 -14.27
C THR A 56 -8.87 -2.11 -15.27
N SER A 57 -8.98 -1.76 -16.56
CA SER A 57 -9.41 -2.74 -17.56
C SER A 57 -8.40 -3.90 -17.68
N PRO A 58 -8.85 -5.14 -17.94
CA PRO A 58 -7.93 -6.29 -18.06
C PRO A 58 -6.81 -6.06 -19.09
N GLN A 59 -7.13 -5.35 -20.17
CA GLN A 59 -6.16 -5.00 -21.21
C GLN A 59 -5.12 -3.99 -20.71
N ALA A 60 -5.53 -2.94 -19.97
CA ALA A 60 -4.60 -1.97 -19.40
C ALA A 60 -3.71 -2.61 -18.34
N VAL A 61 -4.30 -3.41 -17.44
CA VAL A 61 -3.58 -4.14 -16.39
C VAL A 61 -2.53 -5.06 -17.00
N ALA A 62 -2.90 -5.86 -18.01
CA ALA A 62 -1.94 -6.74 -18.69
C ALA A 62 -0.79 -5.98 -19.36
N GLN A 63 -1.07 -4.82 -19.96
CA GLN A 63 -0.03 -3.98 -20.56
C GLN A 63 0.93 -3.40 -19.52
N ILE A 64 0.41 -2.91 -18.39
CA ILE A 64 1.26 -2.39 -17.30
C ILE A 64 2.04 -3.53 -16.66
N ALA A 65 1.42 -4.69 -16.42
CA ALA A 65 2.08 -5.89 -15.90
C ALA A 65 3.28 -6.29 -16.77
N ALA A 66 3.08 -6.37 -18.08
CA ALA A 66 4.16 -6.69 -19.02
C ALA A 66 5.28 -5.65 -19.01
N ARG A 67 4.96 -4.34 -18.99
CA ARG A 67 5.96 -3.27 -18.99
C ARG A 67 6.75 -3.18 -17.68
N GLN A 68 6.10 -3.47 -16.55
CA GLN A 68 6.69 -3.35 -15.22
C GLN A 68 7.31 -4.66 -14.70
N GLY A 69 7.13 -5.77 -15.43
CA GLY A 69 7.59 -7.10 -14.99
C GLY A 69 6.84 -7.60 -13.76
N LEU A 70 5.52 -7.36 -13.70
CA LEU A 70 4.66 -7.66 -12.57
C LEU A 70 3.61 -8.72 -12.92
N SER A 71 2.99 -9.30 -11.88
CA SER A 71 1.72 -10.00 -12.06
C SER A 71 0.60 -9.00 -12.41
N ASN A 72 -0.50 -9.49 -13.01
CA ASN A 72 -1.65 -8.62 -13.26
C ASN A 72 -2.20 -8.02 -11.96
N THR A 73 -2.27 -8.82 -10.89
CA THR A 73 -2.71 -8.36 -9.57
C THR A 73 -1.83 -7.24 -9.03
N ASP A 74 -0.51 -7.39 -9.09
CA ASP A 74 0.43 -6.36 -8.62
C ASP A 74 0.36 -5.11 -9.50
N ALA A 75 0.19 -5.26 -10.81
CA ALA A 75 0.03 -4.14 -11.73
C ALA A 75 -1.24 -3.34 -11.43
N GLU A 76 -2.36 -4.00 -11.13
CA GLU A 76 -3.61 -3.35 -10.76
C GLU A 76 -3.49 -2.62 -9.41
N ILE A 77 -2.88 -3.25 -8.40
CA ILE A 77 -2.62 -2.67 -7.09
C ILE A 77 -1.72 -1.43 -7.23
N LEU A 78 -0.60 -1.56 -7.95
CA LEU A 78 0.36 -0.47 -8.15
C LEU A 78 -0.28 0.69 -8.91
N SER A 79 -1.06 0.39 -9.96
CA SER A 79 -1.75 1.41 -10.75
C SER A 79 -2.76 2.18 -9.90
N THR A 80 -3.59 1.49 -9.12
CA THR A 80 -4.56 2.12 -8.20
C THR A 80 -3.87 3.01 -7.19
N TYR A 81 -2.76 2.55 -6.61
CA TYR A 81 -1.99 3.32 -5.64
C TYR A 81 -1.38 4.59 -6.25
N VAL A 82 -0.79 4.50 -7.45
CA VAL A 82 -0.23 5.67 -8.14
C VAL A 82 -1.31 6.64 -8.59
N VAL A 83 -2.48 6.16 -9.03
CA VAL A 83 -3.62 7.03 -9.38
C VAL A 83 -4.04 7.86 -8.17
N GLY A 84 -4.24 7.22 -7.02
CA GLY A 84 -4.64 7.90 -5.79
C GLY A 84 -3.63 8.92 -5.26
N LEU A 85 -2.33 8.75 -5.55
CA LEU A 85 -1.27 9.65 -5.07
C LEU A 85 -0.85 10.73 -6.08
N TYR A 86 -0.91 10.45 -7.38
CA TYR A 86 -0.22 11.26 -8.39
C TYR A 86 -1.04 11.55 -9.66
N CYS A 87 -2.18 10.90 -9.89
CA CYS A 87 -2.91 10.99 -11.18
C CYS A 87 -4.43 11.20 -11.01
N PRO A 88 -4.88 12.32 -10.42
CA PRO A 88 -6.30 12.52 -10.13
C PRO A 88 -7.19 12.51 -11.39
N ASP A 89 -6.63 12.75 -12.57
CA ASP A 89 -7.38 12.84 -13.84
C ASP A 89 -7.50 11.50 -14.59
N VAL A 90 -6.84 10.43 -14.11
CA VAL A 90 -6.87 9.10 -14.74
C VAL A 90 -8.11 8.33 -14.26
N ARG A 91 -8.82 7.67 -15.19
CA ARG A 91 -10.05 6.89 -14.94
C ARG A 91 -9.99 5.45 -15.46
#